data_AF-A0A924FE90-F1
#
_entry.id   AF-A0A924FE90-F1
#
_cell.length_a   1.000
_cell.length_b   1.000
_cell.length_c   1.000
_cell.angle_alpha   90.00
_cell.angle_beta   90.00
_cell.angle_gamma   90.00
#
_symmetry.space_group_name_H-M   'P 1'
#
loop_
_entity.id
_entity.type
_entity.pdbx_description
1 polymer ?
#
loop_
_entity_poly.entity_id
_entity_poly.type
_entity_poly.pdbx_seq_one_letter_code
_entity_poly.pdbx_strand_id
1 'polypeptide(L)'
;KTGYNAQRTPMDLPIAQLVVNAVQSTETEPIVLSPSSGGSLPLYVFEQELNARVITVPVVNYDNNQHAENENMRVGYLWDGIETMAAIMLLK
;
A
#
# COMPACT_ATOMS: atom_id res chain seq x y z
N LYS A 1 -25.90 9.96 -9.72
CA LYS A 1 -24.57 9.39 -10.07
C LYS A 1 -24.09 8.58 -8.88
N THR A 2 -23.81 7.30 -9.06
CA THR A 2 -23.34 6.39 -8.01
C THR A 2 -21.82 6.49 -7.91
N GLY A 3 -21.34 7.32 -6.98
CA GLY A 3 -19.95 7.29 -6.50
C GLY A 3 -19.88 6.57 -5.16
N TYR A 4 -18.67 6.34 -4.66
CA TYR A 4 -18.44 5.82 -3.31
C TYR A 4 -17.52 6.76 -2.52
N ASN A 5 -17.59 6.65 -1.20
CA ASN A 5 -16.82 7.51 -0.31
C ASN A 5 -15.32 7.23 -0.40
N ALA A 6 -14.51 8.27 -0.25
CA ALA A 6 -13.10 8.10 0.04
C ALA A 6 -12.93 7.41 1.39
N GLN A 7 -11.89 6.59 1.51
CA GLN A 7 -11.52 5.90 2.74
C GLN A 7 -10.08 6.31 3.10
N ARG A 8 -9.83 6.50 4.40
CA ARG A 8 -8.50 6.79 4.95
C ARG A 8 -8.32 6.03 6.25
N THR A 9 -7.15 5.45 6.44
CA THR A 9 -6.72 4.86 7.71
C THR A 9 -5.79 5.86 8.42
N PRO A 10 -6.02 6.17 9.72
CA PRO A 10 -5.09 6.99 10.49
C PRO A 10 -3.70 6.33 10.57
N MET A 11 -2.64 7.12 10.35
CA MET A 11 -1.26 6.61 10.27
C MET A 11 -0.63 6.39 11.65
N ASP A 12 -1.24 6.92 12.71
CA ASP A 12 -0.81 6.80 14.11
C ASP A 12 -1.33 5.55 14.81
N LEU A 13 -2.09 4.69 14.13
CA LEU A 13 -2.54 3.42 14.67
C LEU A 13 -1.35 2.49 14.96
N PRO A 14 -1.38 1.69 16.05
CA PRO A 14 -0.30 0.77 16.36
C PRO A 14 0.06 -0.18 15.20
N ILE A 15 -0.94 -0.76 14.53
CA ILE A 15 -0.71 -1.63 13.37
C ILE A 15 -0.16 -0.88 12.15
N ALA A 16 -0.57 0.38 11.94
CA ALA A 16 -0.02 1.20 10.87
C ALA A 16 1.47 1.46 11.12
N GLN A 17 1.85 1.75 12.37
CA GLN A 17 3.25 1.97 12.72
C GLN A 17 4.09 0.68 12.62
N LEU A 18 3.53 -0.48 12.92
CA LEU A 18 4.19 -1.78 12.69
C LEU A 18 4.45 -2.01 11.20
N VAL A 19 3.47 -1.75 10.33
CA VAL A 19 3.64 -1.86 8.87
C VAL A 19 4.67 -0.86 8.36
N VAL A 20 4.64 0.40 8.82
CA VAL A 20 5.65 1.41 8.48
C VAL A 20 7.07 0.92 8.81
N ASN A 21 7.25 0.34 9.99
CA ASN A 21 8.55 -0.18 10.40
C ASN A 21 8.97 -1.42 9.59
N ALA A 22 8.04 -2.30 9.26
CA ALA A 22 8.31 -3.47 8.41
C ALA A 22 8.74 -3.07 7.00
N VAL A 23 8.02 -2.13 6.37
CA VAL A 23 8.37 -1.63 5.04
C VAL A 23 9.69 -0.85 5.07
N GLN A 24 9.93 -0.03 6.11
CA GLN A 24 11.22 0.65 6.25
C GLN A 24 12.39 -0.33 6.43
N SER A 25 12.17 -1.52 6.99
CA SER A 25 13.23 -2.50 7.19
C SER A 25 13.74 -3.16 5.90
N THR A 26 12.99 -3.05 4.80
CA THR A 26 13.36 -3.58 3.48
C THR A 26 13.96 -2.53 2.55
N GLU A 27 14.08 -1.28 3.02
CA GLU A 27 14.55 -0.15 2.23
C GLU A 27 15.67 0.59 2.95
N THR A 28 16.68 1.05 2.19
CA THR A 28 17.77 1.85 2.77
C THR A 28 17.41 3.32 2.92
N GLU A 29 16.53 3.81 2.04
CA GLU A 29 16.08 5.20 2.05
C GLU A 29 14.82 5.37 2.91
N PRO A 30 14.55 6.57 3.44
CA PRO A 30 13.33 6.85 4.18
C PRO A 30 12.08 6.64 3.32
N ILE A 31 11.14 5.83 3.80
CA ILE A 31 9.88 5.58 3.09
C ILE A 31 8.94 6.78 3.17
N VAL A 32 8.12 6.96 2.14
CA VAL A 32 7.12 8.04 2.06
C VAL A 32 5.79 7.57 2.62
N LEU A 33 5.27 8.31 3.60
CA LEU A 33 3.94 8.09 4.16
C LEU A 33 2.92 8.98 3.46
N SER A 34 2.04 8.38 2.65
CA SER A 34 0.94 9.10 2.01
C SER A 34 -0.40 8.77 2.66
N PRO A 35 -1.09 9.74 3.32
CA PRO A 35 -2.39 9.49 3.94
C PRO A 35 -3.50 9.11 2.96
N SER A 36 -3.35 9.42 1.66
CA SER A 36 -4.33 9.09 0.60
C SER A 36 -3.66 9.06 -0.77
N SER A 37 -4.29 8.39 -1.74
CA SER A 37 -3.89 8.45 -3.14
C SER A 37 -5.02 9.04 -4.00
N GLY A 38 -4.69 9.54 -5.20
CA GLY A 38 -5.67 10.05 -6.15
C GLY A 38 -6.42 8.95 -6.92
N GLY A 39 -5.97 7.70 -6.83
CA GLY A 39 -6.68 6.55 -7.38
C GLY A 39 -7.90 6.19 -6.54
N SER A 40 -8.73 5.28 -7.03
CA SER A 40 -9.91 4.84 -6.26
C SER A 40 -10.06 3.33 -6.34
N LEU A 41 -10.22 2.73 -5.16
CA LEU A 41 -10.62 1.36 -4.93
C LEU A 41 -11.79 1.38 -3.93
N PRO A 42 -12.75 0.44 -3.97
CA PRO A 42 -13.87 0.40 -3.04
C PRO A 42 -13.45 -0.09 -1.63
N LEU A 43 -12.41 0.49 -1.05
CA LEU A 43 -11.80 0.06 0.22
C LEU A 43 -12.72 0.27 1.43
N TYR A 44 -13.67 1.21 1.33
CA TYR A 44 -14.66 1.48 2.37
C TYR A 44 -15.49 0.24 2.75
N VAL A 45 -15.64 -0.72 1.83
CA VAL A 45 -16.38 -1.97 2.07
C VAL A 45 -15.74 -2.82 3.16
N PHE A 46 -14.41 -2.85 3.27
CA PHE A 46 -13.72 -3.61 4.32
C PHE A 46 -13.98 -3.03 5.72
N GLU A 47 -14.09 -1.71 5.82
CA GLU A 47 -14.46 -1.06 7.07
C GLU A 47 -15.93 -1.34 7.42
N GLN A 48 -16.83 -1.30 6.44
CA GLN A 48 -18.27 -1.53 6.66
C GLN A 48 -18.59 -2.97 7.03
N GLU A 49 -18.05 -3.94 6.31
CA GLU A 49 -18.45 -5.35 6.43
C GLU A 49 -17.62 -6.10 7.48
N LEU A 50 -16.34 -5.74 7.63
CA LEU A 50 -15.40 -6.46 8.50
C LEU A 50 -14.90 -5.64 9.69
N ASN A 51 -15.26 -4.34 9.77
CA ASN A 51 -14.69 -3.41 10.73
C ASN A 51 -13.15 -3.39 10.69
N ALA A 52 -12.57 -3.60 9.51
CA ALA A 52 -11.14 -3.71 9.29
C ALA A 52 -10.54 -2.40 8.76
N ARG A 53 -9.32 -2.10 9.19
CA ARG A 53 -8.52 -0.99 8.64
C ARG A 53 -7.75 -1.45 7.42
N VAL A 54 -7.68 -0.61 6.40
CA VAL A 54 -6.98 -0.92 5.15
C VAL A 54 -5.69 -0.10 5.05
N ILE A 55 -4.59 -0.77 4.75
CA ILE A 55 -3.29 -0.14 4.48
C ILE A 55 -2.85 -0.59 3.09
N THR A 56 -2.40 0.35 2.26
CA THR A 56 -1.90 0.07 0.91
C THR A 56 -0.39 0.25 0.88
N VAL A 57 0.33 -0.75 0.38
CA VAL A 57 1.78 -0.71 0.19
C VAL A 57 2.06 -0.94 -1.31
N PRO A 58 2.52 0.09 -2.05
CA PRO A 58 2.86 -0.06 -3.45
C PRO A 58 4.18 -0.84 -3.60
N VAL A 59 4.25 -1.74 -4.58
CA VAL A 59 5.43 -2.58 -4.87
C VAL A 59 5.94 -2.44 -6.30
N VAL A 60 5.31 -1.60 -7.12
CA VAL A 60 5.66 -1.39 -8.53
C VAL A 60 6.40 -0.07 -8.71
N ASN A 61 7.22 0.03 -9.76
CA ASN A 61 7.90 1.26 -10.12
C ASN A 61 6.91 2.39 -10.48
N TYR A 62 7.30 3.64 -10.26
CA TYR A 62 6.44 4.82 -10.44
C TYR A 62 6.01 5.05 -11.90
N ASP A 63 6.80 4.59 -12.86
CA ASP A 63 6.62 4.70 -14.31
C ASP A 63 6.06 3.41 -14.94
N ASN A 64 5.31 2.64 -14.15
CA ASN A 64 4.71 1.37 -14.60
C ASN A 64 3.65 1.53 -15.69
N ASN A 65 3.18 2.75 -16.00
CA ASN A 65 2.14 3.03 -17.00
C ASN A 65 0.83 2.24 -16.81
N GLN A 66 0.39 2.05 -15.56
CA GLN A 66 -0.90 1.43 -15.23
C GLN A 66 -2.05 2.01 -16.08
N HIS A 67 -2.78 1.13 -16.76
CA HIS A 67 -3.90 1.48 -17.66
C HIS A 67 -3.50 2.33 -18.89
N ALA A 68 -2.22 2.31 -19.30
CA ALA A 68 -1.73 2.99 -20.49
C ALA A 68 -0.83 2.08 -21.33
N GLU A 69 -0.39 2.54 -22.50
CA GLU A 69 0.52 1.78 -23.37
C GLU A 69 1.86 1.51 -22.67
N ASN A 70 2.44 0.34 -22.95
CA ASN A 70 3.70 -0.11 -22.37
C ASN A 70 3.67 -0.17 -20.84
N GLU A 71 2.57 -0.70 -20.28
CA GLU A 71 2.50 -1.10 -18.88
C GLU A 71 3.66 -2.06 -18.57
N ASN A 72 4.42 -1.77 -17.51
CA ASN A 72 5.66 -2.47 -17.21
C ASN A 72 5.90 -2.63 -15.71
N MET A 73 6.77 -3.58 -15.39
CA MET A 73 7.31 -3.76 -14.05
C MET A 73 8.80 -4.10 -14.15
N ARG A 74 9.64 -3.39 -13.40
CA ARG A 74 11.06 -3.77 -13.29
C ARG A 74 11.17 -5.04 -12.45
N VAL A 75 11.91 -6.04 -12.95
CA VAL A 75 12.08 -7.34 -12.25
C VAL A 75 12.67 -7.17 -10.85
N GLY A 76 13.56 -6.18 -10.62
CA GLY A 76 14.06 -5.86 -9.28
C GLY A 76 12.93 -5.53 -8.30
N TYR A 77 12.02 -4.63 -8.70
CA TYR A 77 10.87 -4.24 -7.88
C TYR A 77 9.92 -5.41 -7.58
N LEU A 78 9.88 -6.45 -8.42
CA LEU A 78 9.12 -7.67 -8.10
C LEU A 78 9.73 -8.42 -6.92
N TRP A 79 11.05 -8.57 -6.91
CA TRP A 79 11.76 -9.22 -5.82
C TRP A 79 11.72 -8.38 -4.55
N ASP A 80 11.99 -7.07 -4.65
CA ASP A 80 11.92 -6.12 -3.53
C ASP A 80 10.50 -6.10 -2.92
N GLY A 81 9.48 -6.16 -3.78
CA GLY A 81 8.07 -6.28 -3.37
C GLY A 81 7.77 -7.57 -2.61
N ILE A 82 8.33 -8.71 -3.02
CA ILE A 82 8.19 -9.99 -2.32
C ILE A 82 8.81 -9.89 -0.92
N GLU A 83 10.02 -9.32 -0.81
CA GLU A 83 10.69 -9.12 0.49
C GLU A 83 9.89 -8.19 1.40
N THR A 84 9.38 -7.09 0.86
CA THR A 84 8.51 -6.13 1.58
C THR A 84 7.25 -6.81 2.10
N MET A 85 6.56 -7.59 1.27
CA MET A 85 5.34 -8.31 1.69
C MET A 85 5.66 -9.39 2.73
N ALA A 86 6.79 -10.09 2.61
CA ALA A 86 7.22 -11.07 3.60
C ALA A 86 7.50 -10.41 4.96
N ALA A 87 8.17 -9.26 5.00
CA ALA A 87 8.42 -8.50 6.22
C ALA A 87 7.11 -8.11 6.93
N ILE A 88 6.09 -7.69 6.17
CA ILE A 88 4.76 -7.38 6.72
C ILE A 88 4.07 -8.64 7.26
N MET A 89 4.11 -9.75 6.52
CA MET A 89 3.45 -11.00 6.92
C MET A 89 4.09 -11.66 8.16
N LEU A 90 5.34 -11.33 8.46
CA LEU A 90 6.09 -11.83 9.62
C LEU A 90 6.00 -10.92 10.86
N LEU A 91 5.20 -9.84 10.78
CA LEU A 91 4.87 -9.03 11.96
C LEU A 91 4.25 -9.91 13.05
N LYS A 92 4.63 -9.64 14.30
CA LYS A 92 4.14 -10.34 15.49
C LYS A 92 3.10 -9.53 16.25
#